data_AF-K1ISX0-F1
#
_entry.id   AF-K1ISX0-F1
#
_cell.length_a   1.000
_cell.length_b   1.000
_cell.length_c   1.000
_cell.angle_alpha   90.00
_cell.angle_beta   90.00
_cell.angle_gamma   90.00
#
_symmetry.space_group_name_H-M   'P 1'
#
loop_
_entity.id
_entity.type
_entity.pdbx_description
1 polymer ?
#
loop_
_entity_poly.entity_id
_entity_poly.type
_entity_poly.pdbx_seq_one_letter_code
_entity_poly.pdbx_strand_id
1 'polypeptide(L)'
;MSIVQDIAEWIHGREVGAISAEVAAEFSLTVSAASIVMGQIHRESRFTTRVEHFCLVGDNGRGRHTRRLYVDVVKPPQWRKTPVIGTCGDLVVRFDSVTDAETKGGFVRVGITRCLAGQQEKHGGYSWEIATQEKQGVVNG
;
A
#
# COMPACT_ATOMS: atom_id res chain seq x y z
N MET A 1 6.35 -3.21 1.73
CA MET A 1 5.31 -2.17 1.93
C MET A 1 5.88 -0.88 1.37
N SER A 2 5.03 0.05 0.92
CA SER A 2 5.50 1.29 0.31
C SER A 2 5.59 2.35 1.38
N ILE A 3 6.79 2.86 1.68
CA ILE A 3 7.00 3.90 2.70
C ILE A 3 6.10 5.13 2.49
N VAL A 4 5.74 5.45 1.25
CA VAL A 4 4.80 6.51 0.89
C VAL A 4 3.38 6.19 1.38
N GLN A 5 2.94 4.95 1.19
CA GLN A 5 1.63 4.48 1.65
C GLN A 5 1.57 4.46 3.18
N ASP A 6 2.59 3.87 3.82
CA ASP A 6 2.65 3.70 5.27
C ASP A 6 2.64 5.08 5.97
N ILE A 7 3.41 6.06 5.45
CA ILE A 7 3.39 7.44 5.95
C ILE A 7 2.05 8.12 5.69
N ALA A 8 1.43 7.95 4.52
CA ALA A 8 0.14 8.57 4.21
C ALA A 8 -0.98 8.06 5.14
N GLU A 9 -1.02 6.75 5.42
CA GLU A 9 -1.95 6.12 6.36
C GLU A 9 -1.74 6.63 7.79
N TRP A 10 -0.48 6.74 8.22
CA TRP A 10 -0.15 7.29 9.53
C TRP A 10 -0.55 8.75 9.69
N ILE A 11 -0.32 9.60 8.67
CA ILE A 11 -0.77 11.01 8.71
C ILE A 11 -2.30 11.09 8.68
N HIS A 12 -2.98 10.22 7.93
CA HIS A 12 -4.43 10.19 7.85
C HIS A 12 -5.10 9.89 9.20
N GLY A 13 -4.46 9.04 10.03
CA GLY A 13 -4.92 8.76 11.39
C GLY A 13 -4.75 9.91 12.39
N ARG A 14 -4.15 11.05 12.01
CA ARG A 14 -3.85 12.17 12.89
C ARG A 14 -4.77 13.36 12.64
N GLU A 15 -5.43 13.84 13.70
CA GLU A 15 -6.27 15.06 13.63
C GLU A 15 -5.46 16.31 13.27
N VAL A 16 -4.22 16.40 13.76
CA VAL A 16 -3.34 17.58 13.62
C VAL A 16 -2.43 17.51 12.38
N GLY A 17 -2.61 16.53 11.50
CA GLY A 17 -1.69 16.27 10.39
C GLY A 17 -0.26 15.97 10.88
N ALA A 18 0.74 16.22 10.03
CA ALA A 18 2.15 16.04 10.38
C ALA A 18 3.09 17.02 9.68
N ILE A 19 4.20 17.36 10.34
CA ILE A 19 5.37 18.02 9.74
C ILE A 19 6.49 17.02 9.46
N SER A 20 7.45 17.42 8.61
CA SER A 20 8.56 16.53 8.22
C SER A 20 9.45 16.09 9.38
N ALA A 21 9.53 16.86 10.47
CA ALA A 21 10.27 16.46 11.67
C ALA A 21 9.58 15.31 12.44
N GLU A 22 8.24 15.33 12.52
CA GLU A 22 7.47 14.27 13.18
C GLU A 22 7.53 12.97 12.35
N VAL A 23 7.37 13.07 11.03
CA VAL A 23 7.51 11.93 10.12
C VAL A 23 8.92 11.36 10.18
N ALA A 24 9.94 12.21 10.26
CA ALA A 24 11.32 11.77 10.38
C ALA A 24 11.56 10.97 11.67
N ALA A 25 11.05 11.46 12.79
CA ALA A 25 11.17 10.78 14.08
C ALA A 25 10.44 9.43 14.09
N GLU A 26 9.20 9.40 13.61
CA GLU A 26 8.36 8.19 13.60
C GLU A 26 8.94 7.08 12.72
N PHE A 27 9.36 7.43 11.49
CA PHE A 27 9.76 6.45 10.48
C PHE A 27 11.28 6.25 10.41
N SER A 28 12.03 6.75 11.40
CA SER A 28 13.51 6.70 11.42
C SER A 28 14.14 7.24 10.13
N LEU A 29 13.62 8.36 9.61
CA LEU A 29 14.12 9.04 8.41
C LEU A 29 14.87 10.31 8.77
N THR A 30 15.67 10.82 7.82
CA THR A 30 16.12 12.21 7.90
C THR A 30 14.95 13.16 7.60
N VAL A 31 15.00 14.38 8.15
CA VAL A 31 13.98 15.42 7.89
C VAL A 31 13.87 15.74 6.39
N SER A 32 14.98 15.67 5.64
CA SER A 32 14.98 15.86 4.19
C SER A 32 14.28 14.71 3.46
N ALA A 33 14.54 13.45 3.83
CA ALA A 33 13.86 12.29 3.26
C ALA A 33 12.35 12.32 3.56
N ALA A 34 11.97 12.61 4.80
CA ALA A 34 10.57 12.79 5.18
C ALA A 34 9.89 13.90 4.36
N SER A 35 10.56 15.03 4.14
CA SER A 35 10.04 16.12 3.31
C SER A 35 9.83 15.69 1.86
N ILE A 36 10.74 14.90 1.28
CA ILE A 36 10.59 14.36 -0.08
C ILE A 36 9.36 13.46 -0.15
N VAL A 37 9.22 12.50 0.78
CA VAL A 37 8.09 11.56 0.80
C VAL A 37 6.77 12.28 1.00
N MET A 38 6.67 13.22 1.95
CA MET A 38 5.47 14.05 2.10
C MET A 38 5.13 14.83 0.83
N GLY A 39 6.14 15.24 0.07
CA GLY A 39 5.95 15.90 -1.23
C GLY A 39 5.46 14.94 -2.32
N GLN A 40 5.81 13.65 -2.24
CA GLN A 40 5.25 12.62 -3.12
C GLN A 40 3.78 12.37 -2.79
N ILE A 41 3.46 12.19 -1.51
CA ILE A 41 2.08 12.01 -1.02
C ILE A 41 1.17 13.13 -1.55
N HIS A 42 1.61 14.39 -1.45
CA HIS A 42 0.82 15.53 -1.90
C HIS A 42 0.53 15.54 -3.42
N ARG A 43 1.39 14.91 -4.24
CA ARG A 43 1.26 14.93 -5.71
C ARG A 43 0.52 13.72 -6.28
N GLU A 44 0.37 12.65 -5.52
CA GLU A 44 -0.24 11.43 -6.01
C GLU A 44 -1.77 11.45 -5.88
N SER A 45 -2.48 11.18 -6.97
CA SER A 45 -3.96 11.19 -7.05
C SER A 45 -4.66 10.11 -6.21
N ARG A 46 -3.88 9.18 -5.63
CA ARG A 46 -4.39 8.20 -4.66
C ARG A 46 -4.54 8.78 -3.25
N PHE A 47 -4.07 9.99 -3.00
CA PHE A 47 -4.26 10.71 -1.74
C PHE A 47 -5.01 12.01 -1.97
N THR A 48 -5.95 12.34 -1.07
CA THR A 48 -6.51 13.69 -0.98
C THR A 48 -5.83 14.37 0.18
N THR A 49 -5.23 15.54 -0.06
CA THR A 49 -4.39 16.20 0.93
C THR A 49 -4.65 17.70 1.01
N ARG A 50 -4.37 18.27 2.19
CA ARG A 50 -4.33 19.72 2.43
C ARG A 50 -3.00 20.09 3.06
N VAL A 51 -2.52 21.29 2.78
CA VAL A 51 -1.22 21.76 3.27
C VAL A 51 -1.40 23.12 3.93
N GLU A 52 -0.89 23.25 5.14
CA GLU A 52 -0.77 24.52 5.85
C GLU A 52 0.69 24.95 5.93
N HIS A 53 0.97 26.18 5.54
CA HIS A 53 2.31 26.76 5.62
C HIS A 53 2.41 27.67 6.84
N PHE A 54 3.52 27.55 7.57
CA PHE A 54 3.78 28.37 8.75
C PHE A 54 5.29 28.52 9.01
N CYS A 55 5.65 29.48 9.83
CA CYS A 55 7.04 29.70 10.24
C CYS A 55 7.25 29.13 11.64
N LEU A 56 8.19 28.19 11.78
CA LEU A 56 8.72 27.79 13.07
C LEU A 56 9.89 28.69 13.42
N VAL A 57 9.79 29.46 14.49
CA VAL A 57 10.91 30.22 15.02
C VAL A 57 11.73 29.29 15.90
N GLY A 58 12.98 29.02 15.51
CA GLY A 58 13.91 28.28 16.36
C GLY A 58 14.50 29.18 17.44
N ASP A 59 15.19 28.57 18.40
CA ASP A 59 15.82 29.27 19.55
C ASP A 59 16.85 30.33 19.12
N ASN A 60 17.36 30.24 17.88
CA ASN A 60 18.26 31.22 17.26
C ASN A 60 17.54 32.44 16.65
N GLY A 61 16.22 32.58 16.84
CA GLY A 61 15.40 33.66 16.31
C GLY A 61 15.19 33.62 14.79
N ARG A 62 15.73 32.61 14.07
CA ARG A 62 15.52 32.46 12.63
C ARG A 62 14.28 31.59 12.38
N GLY A 63 13.33 32.14 11.63
CA GLY A 63 12.14 31.43 11.17
C GLY A 63 12.47 30.42 10.08
N ARG A 64 12.02 29.17 10.22
CA ARG A 64 12.03 28.15 9.17
C ARG A 64 10.61 28.00 8.62
N HIS A 65 10.44 28.30 7.34
CA HIS A 65 9.23 27.96 6.61
C HIS A 65 9.03 26.44 6.64
N THR A 66 7.92 26.02 7.23
CA THR A 66 7.50 24.63 7.38
C THR A 66 6.13 24.47 6.76
N ARG A 67 5.83 23.23 6.36
CA ARG A 67 4.49 22.84 5.97
C ARG A 67 3.99 21.72 6.88
N ARG A 68 2.72 21.77 7.21
CA ARG A 68 1.97 20.66 7.82
C ARG A 68 1.10 20.04 6.74
N LEU A 69 1.21 18.73 6.58
CA LEU A 69 0.43 17.94 5.64
C LEU A 69 -0.72 17.28 6.41
N TYR A 70 -1.92 17.42 5.89
CA TYR A 70 -3.10 16.64 6.25
C TYR A 70 -3.40 15.68 5.10
N VAL A 71 -3.76 14.44 5.44
CA VAL A 71 -4.18 13.44 4.47
C VAL A 71 -5.63 13.12 4.80
N ASP A 72 -6.56 13.62 3.98
CA ASP A 72 -8.00 13.48 4.21
C ASP A 72 -8.53 12.14 3.66
N VAL A 73 -7.92 11.62 2.59
CA VAL A 73 -8.27 10.32 1.99
C VAL A 73 -7.03 9.57 1.58
N VAL A 74 -6.98 8.29 1.92
CA VAL A 74 -5.98 7.33 1.45
C VAL A 74 -6.68 6.24 0.64
N LYS A 75 -6.47 6.23 -0.68
CA LYS A 75 -6.90 5.08 -1.48
C LYS A 75 -5.96 3.90 -1.23
N PRO A 76 -6.49 2.66 -1.20
CA PRO A 76 -5.65 1.48 -1.03
C PRO A 76 -4.57 1.42 -2.11
N PRO A 77 -3.40 0.82 -1.83
CA PRO A 77 -2.30 0.75 -2.79
C PRO A 77 -2.80 0.15 -4.11
N GLN A 78 -2.76 0.94 -5.19
CA GLN A 78 -3.24 0.55 -6.51
C GLN A 78 -2.27 -0.40 -7.25
N TRP A 79 -1.27 -0.95 -6.56
CA TRP A 79 -0.40 -1.98 -7.12
C TRP A 79 -1.29 -3.11 -7.58
N ARG A 80 -1.24 -3.39 -8.90
CA ARG A 80 -2.08 -4.36 -9.61
C ARG A 80 -2.42 -5.52 -8.68
N LYS A 81 -3.62 -5.45 -8.09
CA LYS A 81 -4.27 -6.56 -7.43
C LYS A 81 -4.70 -7.48 -8.55
N THR A 82 -3.71 -8.16 -9.14
CA THR A 82 -3.96 -9.18 -10.15
C THR A 82 -4.60 -10.31 -9.37
N PRO A 83 -5.91 -10.54 -9.52
CA PRO A 83 -6.57 -11.53 -8.71
C PRO A 83 -6.00 -12.89 -9.06
N VAL A 84 -5.98 -13.79 -8.09
CA VAL A 84 -5.44 -15.14 -8.25
C VAL A 84 -6.50 -16.16 -7.89
N ILE A 85 -6.47 -17.28 -8.60
CA ILE A 85 -7.35 -18.43 -8.37
C ILE A 85 -6.45 -19.61 -8.00
N GLY A 86 -6.80 -20.30 -6.92
CA GLY A 86 -6.22 -21.59 -6.55
C GLY A 86 -7.25 -22.70 -6.79
N THR A 87 -6.86 -23.76 -7.48
CA THR A 87 -7.73 -24.92 -7.76
C THR A 87 -7.14 -26.20 -7.17
N CYS A 88 -7.95 -26.95 -6.42
CA CYS A 88 -7.62 -28.26 -5.85
C CYS A 88 -8.80 -29.22 -6.05
N GLY A 89 -8.80 -30.00 -7.14
CA GLY A 89 -9.98 -30.76 -7.54
C GLY A 89 -11.17 -29.83 -7.78
N ASP A 90 -12.29 -30.08 -7.10
CA ASP A 90 -13.50 -29.24 -7.18
C ASP A 90 -13.43 -27.99 -6.27
N LEU A 91 -12.41 -27.86 -5.42
CA LEU A 91 -12.23 -26.71 -4.54
C LEU A 91 -11.56 -25.57 -5.31
N VAL A 92 -12.22 -24.41 -5.32
CA VAL A 92 -11.71 -23.18 -5.93
C VAL A 92 -11.67 -22.07 -4.88
N VAL A 93 -10.50 -21.45 -4.71
CA VAL A 93 -10.31 -20.26 -3.88
C VAL A 93 -9.92 -19.08 -4.75
N ARG A 94 -10.47 -17.90 -4.47
CA ARG A 94 -10.17 -16.67 -5.21
C ARG A 94 -9.77 -15.57 -4.25
N PHE A 95 -8.71 -14.86 -4.60
CA PHE A 95 -8.23 -13.70 -3.86
C PHE A 95 -7.98 -12.52 -4.79
N ASP A 96 -8.14 -11.30 -4.27
CA ASP A 96 -7.91 -10.09 -5.05
C ASP A 96 -6.43 -9.91 -5.42
N SER A 97 -5.52 -10.58 -4.72
CA SER A 97 -4.09 -10.58 -5.01
C SER A 97 -3.37 -11.75 -4.32
N VAL A 98 -2.10 -11.98 -4.68
CA VAL A 98 -1.22 -12.89 -3.93
C VAL A 98 -1.06 -12.44 -2.47
N THR A 99 -1.05 -11.13 -2.21
CA THR A 99 -0.98 -10.60 -0.83
C THR A 99 -2.26 -10.88 -0.05
N ASP A 100 -3.43 -10.81 -0.68
CA ASP A 100 -4.70 -11.19 -0.06
C ASP A 100 -4.72 -12.69 0.24
N ALA A 101 -4.21 -13.54 -0.67
CA ALA A 101 -4.09 -14.98 -0.44
C ALA A 101 -3.18 -15.29 0.78
N GLU A 102 -2.13 -14.51 0.99
CA GLU A 102 -1.26 -14.66 2.16
C GLU A 102 -1.91 -14.21 3.46
N THR A 103 -2.45 -13.00 3.46
CA THR A 103 -2.98 -12.36 4.68
C THR A 103 -4.33 -12.93 5.12
N LYS A 104 -5.20 -13.32 4.17
CA LYS A 104 -6.56 -13.83 4.43
C LYS A 104 -6.65 -15.35 4.28
N GLY A 105 -5.92 -15.91 3.33
CA GLY A 105 -5.95 -17.35 3.01
C GLY A 105 -4.88 -18.19 3.71
N GLY A 106 -3.92 -17.56 4.41
CA GLY A 106 -2.84 -18.28 5.09
C GLY A 106 -1.81 -18.92 4.16
N PHE A 107 -1.80 -18.55 2.88
CA PHE A 107 -0.87 -19.12 1.89
C PHE A 107 0.46 -18.37 1.85
N VAL A 108 1.57 -19.08 1.69
CA VAL A 108 2.87 -18.41 1.51
C VAL A 108 2.99 -17.75 0.12
N ARG A 109 3.24 -16.43 0.10
CA ARG A 109 3.40 -15.64 -1.14
C ARG A 109 4.41 -16.24 -2.13
N VAL A 110 5.61 -16.61 -1.66
CA VAL A 110 6.65 -17.16 -2.55
C VAL A 110 6.21 -18.48 -3.21
N GLY A 111 5.40 -19.29 -2.51
CA GLY A 111 4.86 -20.54 -3.06
C GLY A 111 3.88 -20.27 -4.20
N ILE A 112 2.97 -19.32 -4.00
CA ILE A 112 2.03 -18.89 -5.07
C ILE A 112 2.80 -18.32 -6.26
N THR A 113 3.77 -17.43 -6.04
CA THR A 113 4.56 -16.82 -7.13
C THR A 113 5.32 -17.87 -7.96
N ARG A 114 5.89 -18.90 -7.31
CA ARG A 114 6.55 -20.01 -8.03
C ARG A 114 5.57 -20.80 -8.88
N CYS A 115 4.34 -21.02 -8.40
CA CYS A 115 3.29 -21.66 -9.19
C CYS A 115 2.90 -20.82 -10.41
N LEU A 116 2.69 -19.52 -10.21
CA LEU A 116 2.37 -18.58 -11.30
C LEU A 116 3.50 -18.45 -12.34
N ALA A 117 4.75 -18.66 -11.93
CA ALA A 117 5.92 -18.67 -12.80
C ALA A 117 6.16 -20.03 -13.49
N GLY A 118 5.31 -21.04 -13.25
CA GLY A 118 5.49 -22.40 -13.79
C GLY A 118 6.69 -23.14 -13.18
N GLN A 119 7.26 -22.65 -12.08
CA GLN A 119 8.40 -23.27 -11.39
C GLN A 119 7.98 -24.38 -10.42
N GLN A 120 6.70 -24.44 -10.07
CA GLN A 120 6.11 -25.41 -9.15
C GLN A 120 4.67 -25.70 -9.59
N GLU A 121 4.23 -26.95 -9.47
CA GLU A 121 2.88 -27.34 -9.92
C GLU A 121 1.77 -26.89 -8.96
N LYS A 122 2.04 -26.98 -7.65
CA LYS A 122 1.05 -26.75 -6.58
C LYS A 122 1.67 -26.13 -5.34
N HIS A 123 0.93 -25.27 -4.66
CA HIS A 123 1.27 -24.73 -3.34
C HIS A 123 0.06 -24.76 -2.42
N GLY A 124 0.24 -25.25 -1.18
CA GLY A 124 -0.86 -25.44 -0.23
C GLY A 124 -1.94 -26.42 -0.71
N GLY A 125 -1.60 -27.33 -1.64
CA GLY A 125 -2.56 -28.24 -2.28
C GLY A 125 -3.24 -27.70 -3.54
N TYR A 126 -3.08 -26.41 -3.85
CA TYR A 126 -3.73 -25.74 -4.98
C TYR A 126 -2.76 -25.47 -6.12
N SER A 127 -3.22 -25.62 -7.37
CA SER A 127 -2.58 -25.02 -8.54
C SER A 127 -3.04 -23.59 -8.69
N TRP A 128 -2.12 -22.65 -8.94
CA TRP A 128 -2.40 -21.22 -8.92
C TRP A 128 -2.32 -20.60 -10.31
N GLU A 129 -3.28 -19.74 -10.62
CA GLU A 129 -3.33 -18.99 -11.88
C GLU A 129 -3.73 -17.52 -11.64
N ILE A 130 -3.36 -16.66 -12.58
CA ILE A 130 -3.90 -15.30 -12.64
C ILE A 130 -5.35 -15.37 -13.09
N ALA A 131 -6.24 -14.73 -12.34
CA ALA A 131 -7.62 -14.54 -12.73
C ALA A 131 -7.69 -13.58 -13.93
N THR A 132 -7.77 -14.13 -15.14
CA THR A 132 -8.19 -13.35 -16.30
C THR A 132 -9.69 -13.06 -16.20
N GLN A 133 -10.15 -11.95 -16.80
CA GLN A 133 -11.56 -11.54 -16.76
C GLN A 133 -12.52 -12.53 -17.44
N GLU A 134 -12.03 -13.60 -18.06
CA GLU A 134 -12.82 -14.53 -18.88
C GLU A 134 -13.42 -15.72 -18.11
N LYS A 135 -13.18 -15.87 -16.80
CA LYS A 135 -13.81 -16.93 -15.98
C LYS A 135 -15.02 -16.44 -15.17
N GLN A 136 -15.84 -15.56 -15.74
CA GLN A 136 -17.20 -15.29 -15.26
C GLN A 136 -18.19 -15.72 -16.33
N GLY A 137 -18.79 -16.90 -16.14
CA GLY A 137 -20.02 -17.30 -16.82
C GLY A 137 -19.89 -18.45 -17.83
N VAL A 138 -19.87 -19.69 -17.32
CA VAL A 138 -20.63 -20.77 -17.94
C VAL A 138 -21.46 -21.43 -16.84
N VAL A 139 -22.66 -20.90 -16.62
CA VAL A 139 -23.77 -21.67 -16.06
C VAL A 139 -24.70 -21.94 -17.23
N ASN A 140 -24.60 -23.15 -17.78
CA ASN A 140 -25.60 -23.67 -18.71
C ASN A 140 -26.86 -23.98 -17.91
N GLY A 141 -27.97 -23.34 -18.27
CA GLY A 141 -29.33 -23.66 -17.87
C GLY A 141 -30.26 -23.33 -19.01
#